data_AF-A0AA35SWJ5-F1
#
_entry.id   AF-A0AA35SWJ5-F1
#
_cell.length_a   1.000
_cell.length_b   1.000
_cell.length_c   1.000
_cell.angle_alpha   90.00
_cell.angle_beta   90.00
_cell.angle_gamma   90.00
#
_symmetry.space_group_name_H-M   'P 1'
#
loop_
_entity.id
_entity.type
_entity.pdbx_description
1 polymer ?
#
loop_
_entity_poly.entity_id
_entity_poly.type
_entity_poly.pdbx_seq_one_letter_code
_entity_poly.pdbx_strand_id
1 'polypeptide(L)'
;MAGASLRVSRQELINCSIPAWYPGVQEPYIQECSVFVPLPVEFVEYLKADGIVLPQGCSLSTDEHETEQPTGSDDSDDGEEDSHEDKAPDFPAIVERIQTAIDTLGGRVVPKLNWSTPRDASWLLPGNTLECRTPGEVILLLKSSDFAAHDLIQCLMTVSIKRVVKQLPPTMCCV
;
A
#
# COMPACT_ATOMS: atom_id res chain seq x y z
N MET A 1 7.81 43.60 2.18
CA MET A 1 6.64 42.83 2.66
C MET A 1 7.15 41.48 3.12
N ALA A 2 7.10 41.18 4.41
CA ALA A 2 7.46 39.86 4.92
C ALA A 2 6.35 38.88 4.53
N GLY A 3 6.67 37.88 3.71
CA GLY A 3 5.73 36.82 3.36
C GLY A 3 5.33 36.06 4.61
N ALA A 4 4.02 36.00 4.89
CA ALA A 4 3.52 35.17 5.97
C ALA A 4 3.91 33.71 5.67
N SER A 5 4.72 33.11 6.54
CA SER A 5 4.98 31.68 6.51
C SER A 5 3.68 30.98 6.89
N LEU A 6 3.00 30.39 5.89
CA LEU A 6 1.84 29.53 6.12
C LEU A 6 2.32 28.29 6.88
N ARG A 7 1.83 28.13 8.11
CA ARG A 7 2.06 26.92 8.93
C ARG A 7 0.79 26.09 8.88
N VAL A 8 0.92 24.84 8.44
CA VAL A 8 -0.18 23.87 8.48
C VAL A 8 -0.35 23.38 9.92
N SER A 9 -1.56 23.52 10.46
CA SER A 9 -1.92 22.98 11.75
C SER A 9 -2.24 21.49 11.67
N ARG A 10 -2.13 20.80 12.82
CA ARG A 10 -2.52 19.38 12.92
C ARG A 10 -3.99 19.15 12.55
N GLN A 11 -4.88 20.09 12.87
CA GLN A 11 -6.30 19.93 12.56
C GLN A 11 -6.56 20.04 11.07
N GLU A 12 -5.87 20.94 10.37
CA GLU A 12 -5.94 21.03 8.90
C GLU A 12 -5.45 19.74 8.25
N LEU A 13 -4.37 19.14 8.75
CA LEU A 13 -3.91 17.84 8.25
C LEU A 13 -4.95 16.73 8.45
N ILE A 14 -5.57 16.65 9.63
CA ILE A 14 -6.64 15.67 9.91
C ILE A 14 -7.83 15.90 8.99
N ASN A 15 -8.27 17.15 8.80
CA ASN A 15 -9.42 17.48 7.96
C ASN A 15 -9.19 17.11 6.48
N CYS A 16 -7.94 17.12 6.03
CA CYS A 16 -7.56 16.73 4.67
C CYS A 16 -7.41 15.21 4.48
N SER A 17 -7.56 14.39 5.53
CA SER A 17 -7.51 12.94 5.41
C SER A 17 -8.81 12.36 4.87
N ILE A 18 -8.74 11.32 4.03
CA ILE A 18 -9.92 10.69 3.45
C ILE A 18 -10.94 10.20 4.49
N PRO A 19 -10.57 9.62 5.65
CA PRO A 19 -11.57 9.25 6.65
C PRO A 19 -12.32 10.46 7.25
N ALA A 20 -11.75 11.67 7.20
CA ALA A 20 -12.38 12.87 7.76
C ALA A 20 -13.38 13.52 6.79
N TRP A 21 -13.05 13.62 5.50
CA TRP A 21 -13.92 14.28 4.53
C TRP A 21 -14.87 13.32 3.78
N TYR A 22 -14.51 12.05 3.62
CA TYR A 22 -15.30 11.08 2.86
C TYR A 22 -16.73 10.87 3.39
N PRO A 23 -16.99 10.82 4.72
CA PRO A 23 -18.36 10.70 5.23
C PRO A 23 -19.29 11.86 4.82
N GLY A 24 -18.74 13.00 4.40
CA GLY A 24 -19.50 14.15 3.90
C GLY A 24 -19.80 14.13 2.41
N VAL A 25 -19.27 13.17 1.66
CA VAL A 25 -19.52 13.00 0.21
C VAL A 25 -20.97 12.59 0.00
N GLN A 26 -21.69 13.31 -0.87
CA GLN A 26 -23.12 13.07 -1.12
C GLN A 26 -23.37 12.24 -2.37
N GLU A 27 -22.36 12.11 -3.23
CA GLU A 27 -22.39 11.37 -4.48
C GLU A 27 -22.39 9.85 -4.22
N PRO A 28 -23.51 9.14 -4.49
CA PRO A 28 -23.62 7.71 -4.16
C PRO A 28 -22.61 6.85 -4.91
N TYR A 29 -22.28 7.23 -6.16
CA TYR A 29 -21.29 6.49 -6.95
C TYR A 29 -19.89 6.54 -6.34
N ILE A 30 -19.50 7.66 -5.72
CA ILE A 30 -18.21 7.73 -5.01
C ILE A 30 -18.25 6.83 -3.78
N GLN A 31 -19.40 6.79 -3.10
CA GLN A 31 -19.60 5.95 -1.91
C GLN A 31 -19.52 4.45 -2.22
N GLU A 32 -20.10 4.03 -3.34
CA GLU A 32 -20.14 2.64 -3.81
C GLU A 32 -18.81 2.20 -4.42
N CYS A 33 -18.05 3.11 -5.03
CA CYS A 33 -16.76 2.83 -5.64
C CYS A 33 -15.57 2.97 -4.67
N SER A 34 -15.77 3.01 -3.34
CA SER A 34 -14.62 3.04 -2.42
C SER A 34 -14.73 2.00 -1.30
N VAL A 35 -13.62 1.31 -1.04
CA VAL A 35 -13.49 0.33 0.05
C VAL A 35 -12.34 0.71 0.97
N PHE A 36 -12.61 0.82 2.27
CA PHE A 36 -11.62 1.16 3.29
C PHE A 36 -11.09 -0.08 4.00
N VAL A 37 -9.77 -0.23 3.99
CA VAL A 37 -9.04 -1.32 4.64
C VAL A 37 -8.17 -0.75 5.77
N PRO A 38 -8.53 -0.97 7.05
CA PRO A 38 -7.69 -0.58 8.17
C PRO A 38 -6.37 -1.36 8.17
N LEU A 39 -5.25 -0.65 8.37
CA LEU A 39 -3.91 -1.25 8.33
C LEU A 39 -3.42 -1.60 9.75
N PRO A 40 -3.09 -2.88 10.03
CA PRO A 40 -2.43 -3.30 11.26
C PRO A 40 -1.08 -2.61 11.43
N VAL A 41 -0.66 -2.44 12.68
CA VAL A 41 0.61 -1.77 13.01
C VAL A 41 1.79 -2.50 12.39
N GLU A 42 1.75 -3.83 12.41
CA GLU A 42 2.79 -4.71 11.86
C GLU A 42 2.92 -4.53 10.34
N PHE A 43 1.80 -4.35 9.65
CA PHE A 43 1.78 -4.10 8.21
C PHE A 43 2.31 -2.70 7.87
N VAL A 44 1.99 -1.69 8.70
CA VAL A 44 2.54 -0.34 8.56
C VAL A 44 4.05 -0.34 8.74
N GLU A 45 4.57 -1.06 9.73
CA GLU A 45 6.02 -1.19 9.92
C GLU A 45 6.68 -1.93 8.75
N TYR A 46 6.02 -2.94 8.18
CA TYR A 46 6.47 -3.60 6.95
C TYR A 46 6.53 -2.65 5.75
N LEU A 47 5.52 -1.79 5.55
CA LEU A 47 5.53 -0.81 4.46
C LEU A 47 6.66 0.22 4.61
N LYS A 48 7.05 0.53 5.85
CA LYS A 48 8.15 1.47 6.16
C LYS A 48 9.53 0.84 6.07
N ALA A 49 9.63 -0.48 6.18
CA ALA A 49 10.90 -1.18 6.12
C ALA A 49 11.50 -1.06 4.71
N ASP A 50 12.82 -0.91 4.65
CA ASP A 50 13.58 -0.88 3.40
C ASP A 50 13.44 -2.21 2.62
N GLY A 51 13.71 -2.15 1.32
CA GLY A 51 13.61 -3.29 0.42
C GLY A 51 12.19 -3.60 -0.04
N ILE A 52 12.06 -4.39 -1.11
CA ILE A 52 10.78 -4.74 -1.74
C ILE A 52 10.65 -6.26 -1.76
N VAL A 53 10.25 -6.83 -0.63
CA VAL A 53 9.87 -8.25 -0.52
C VAL A 53 8.36 -8.31 -0.38
N LEU A 54 7.66 -8.93 -1.34
CA LEU A 54 6.21 -9.09 -1.27
C LEU A 54 5.80 -10.17 -0.25
N PRO A 55 4.60 -10.07 0.34
CA PRO A 55 4.14 -11.11 1.26
C PRO A 55 3.92 -12.45 0.57
N GLN A 56 3.95 -13.53 1.35
CA GLN A 56 3.68 -14.87 0.85
C GLN A 56 2.33 -14.95 0.12
N GLY A 57 2.30 -15.64 -1.02
CA GLY A 57 1.10 -15.80 -1.84
C GLY A 57 0.75 -14.61 -2.73
N CYS A 58 1.49 -13.49 -2.64
CA CYS A 58 1.34 -12.38 -3.58
C CYS A 58 2.24 -12.59 -4.81
N SER A 59 1.64 -12.81 -5.97
CA SER A 59 2.31 -12.70 -7.27
C SER A 59 1.84 -11.44 -8.01
N LEU A 60 2.71 -10.91 -8.87
CA LEU A 60 2.31 -9.90 -9.84
C LEU A 60 1.59 -10.59 -11.00
N SER A 61 0.61 -9.92 -11.60
CA SER A 61 0.00 -10.38 -12.85
C SER A 61 1.03 -10.24 -13.96
N THR A 62 1.82 -11.28 -14.21
CA THR A 62 2.42 -11.48 -15.52
C THR A 62 1.32 -12.01 -16.42
N ASP A 63 0.94 -11.23 -17.44
CA ASP A 63 0.11 -11.72 -18.54
C ASP A 63 0.68 -13.07 -19.01
N GLU A 64 -0.19 -14.08 -19.04
CA GLU A 64 0.12 -15.44 -19.46
C GLU A 64 0.50 -15.45 -20.95
N HIS A 65 1.77 -15.21 -21.24
CA HIS A 65 2.40 -15.77 -22.42
C HIS A 65 3.25 -16.94 -21.93
N GLU A 66 2.76 -18.16 -22.17
CA GLU A 66 3.52 -19.40 -22.06
C GLU A 66 4.91 -19.18 -22.67
N THR A 67 5.91 -19.03 -21.81
CA THR A 67 7.31 -19.15 -22.18
C THR A 67 7.81 -20.33 -21.40
N GLU A 68 8.13 -21.37 -22.14
CA GLU A 68 8.53 -22.66 -21.62
C GLU A 68 9.63 -22.55 -20.57
N GLN A 69 9.50 -23.38 -19.54
CA GLN A 69 10.55 -23.61 -18.55
C GLN A 69 11.88 -23.93 -19.27
N PRO A 70 13.00 -23.31 -18.93
CA PRO A 70 14.27 -23.95 -19.18
C PRO A 70 14.41 -25.05 -18.12
N THR A 71 14.28 -26.30 -18.54
CA THR A 71 14.81 -27.45 -17.81
C THR A 71 16.34 -27.33 -17.78
N GLY A 72 16.87 -26.64 -16.77
CA GLY A 72 18.29 -26.58 -16.46
C GLY A 72 18.63 -27.66 -15.45
N SER A 73 19.48 -28.58 -15.87
CA SER A 73 19.96 -29.77 -15.17
C SER A 73 20.58 -29.50 -13.79
N ASP A 74 20.33 -30.46 -12.91
CA ASP A 74 21.09 -30.84 -11.71
C ASP A 74 22.62 -30.71 -11.89
N ASP A 75 23.27 -29.92 -11.03
CA ASP A 75 24.63 -30.20 -10.59
C ASP A 75 24.73 -29.85 -9.10
N SER A 76 25.10 -30.85 -8.32
CA SER A 76 25.24 -30.78 -6.87
C SER A 76 26.54 -30.03 -6.54
N ASP A 77 26.45 -28.95 -5.76
CA ASP A 77 27.60 -28.43 -5.01
C ASP A 77 27.19 -28.20 -3.55
N ASP A 78 27.87 -28.96 -2.68
CA ASP A 78 27.73 -29.02 -1.24
C ASP A 78 28.47 -27.82 -0.63
N GLY A 79 27.80 -26.67 -0.64
CA GLY A 79 28.22 -25.47 0.06
C GLY A 79 27.30 -25.24 1.24
N GLU A 80 27.80 -25.45 2.46
CA GLU A 80 27.19 -24.92 3.68
C GLU A 80 27.24 -23.38 3.63
N GLU A 81 26.31 -22.79 2.89
CA GLU A 81 26.03 -21.36 2.97
C GLU A 81 24.96 -21.16 4.05
N ASP A 82 25.40 -20.54 5.14
CA ASP A 82 24.56 -19.91 6.17
C ASP A 82 23.72 -18.80 5.52
N SER A 83 22.76 -19.24 4.71
CA SER A 83 21.77 -18.39 4.08
C SER A 83 20.74 -18.09 5.17
N HIS A 84 20.86 -16.89 5.73
CA HIS A 84 19.73 -16.24 6.36
C HIS A 84 18.63 -16.10 5.29
N GLU A 85 17.84 -17.16 5.10
CA GLU A 85 16.58 -17.12 4.36
C GLU A 85 15.66 -16.18 5.14
N ASP A 86 15.73 -14.88 4.82
CA ASP A 86 14.73 -13.91 5.24
C ASP A 86 13.41 -14.36 4.65
N LYS A 87 12.65 -15.13 5.45
CA LYS A 87 11.34 -15.62 5.07
C LYS A 87 10.48 -14.44 4.67
N ALA A 88 9.89 -14.52 3.48
CA ALA A 88 8.95 -13.51 3.02
C ALA A 88 7.89 -13.25 4.10
N PRO A 89 7.57 -11.98 4.37
CA PRO A 89 6.63 -11.62 5.41
C PRO A 89 5.25 -12.21 5.11
N ASP A 90 4.46 -12.49 6.15
CA ASP A 90 3.16 -13.12 5.99
C ASP A 90 2.06 -12.23 6.59
N PHE A 91 1.07 -11.88 5.75
CA PHE A 91 -0.02 -10.99 6.10
C PHE A 91 -1.36 -11.46 5.50
N PRO A 92 -1.79 -12.71 5.76
CA PRO A 92 -2.88 -13.35 5.02
C PRO A 92 -4.20 -12.59 5.18
N ALA A 93 -4.48 -12.08 6.39
CA ALA A 93 -5.68 -11.29 6.66
C ALA A 93 -5.71 -9.94 5.92
N ILE A 94 -4.55 -9.34 5.62
CA ILE A 94 -4.50 -8.09 4.84
C ILE A 94 -4.59 -8.40 3.36
N VAL A 95 -3.89 -9.41 2.88
CA VAL A 95 -3.97 -9.89 1.50
C VAL A 95 -5.42 -10.24 1.13
N GLU A 96 -6.12 -10.97 2.00
CA GLU A 96 -7.54 -11.32 1.81
C GLU A 96 -8.46 -10.08 1.76
N ARG A 97 -8.24 -9.09 2.64
CA ARG A 97 -9.02 -7.84 2.62
C ARG A 97 -8.78 -7.01 1.36
N ILE A 98 -7.53 -6.97 0.88
CA ILE A 98 -7.19 -6.29 -0.38
C ILE A 98 -7.86 -7.03 -1.55
N GLN A 99 -7.78 -8.36 -1.59
CA GLN A 99 -8.46 -9.15 -2.63
C GLN A 99 -9.97 -8.91 -2.61
N THR A 100 -10.59 -8.93 -1.44
CA THR A 100 -12.03 -8.65 -1.29
C THR A 100 -12.38 -7.25 -1.79
N ALA A 101 -11.54 -6.24 -1.52
CA ALA A 101 -11.75 -4.88 -2.02
C ALA A 101 -11.65 -4.83 -3.55
N ILE A 102 -10.68 -5.53 -4.15
CA ILE A 102 -10.54 -5.65 -5.61
C ILE A 102 -11.79 -6.28 -6.23
N ASP A 103 -12.25 -7.40 -5.68
CA ASP A 103 -13.41 -8.12 -6.19
C ASP A 103 -14.69 -7.27 -6.06
N THR A 104 -14.85 -6.58 -4.92
CA THR A 104 -16.00 -5.70 -4.65
C THR A 104 -16.08 -4.53 -5.65
N LEU A 105 -14.94 -4.00 -6.08
CA LEU A 105 -14.82 -2.87 -7.00
C LEU A 105 -14.73 -3.29 -8.47
N GLY A 106 -15.03 -4.56 -8.79
CA GLY A 106 -15.10 -5.04 -10.17
C GLY A 106 -13.75 -5.44 -10.78
N GLY A 107 -12.80 -5.85 -9.94
CA GLY A 107 -11.53 -6.45 -10.34
C GLY A 107 -10.41 -5.46 -10.67
N ARG A 108 -10.64 -4.16 -10.46
CA ARG A 108 -9.66 -3.09 -10.71
C ARG A 108 -9.79 -2.03 -9.63
N VAL A 109 -8.67 -1.63 -9.04
CA VAL A 109 -8.63 -0.60 -7.99
C VAL A 109 -7.43 0.32 -8.15
N VAL A 110 -7.51 1.50 -7.56
CA VAL A 110 -6.37 2.38 -7.32
C VAL A 110 -6.18 2.52 -5.81
N PRO A 111 -5.06 2.06 -5.24
CA PRO A 111 -4.82 2.19 -3.81
C PRO A 111 -4.40 3.61 -3.45
N LYS A 112 -4.82 4.08 -2.28
CA LYS A 112 -4.26 5.28 -1.63
C LYS A 112 -4.27 5.15 -0.12
N LEU A 113 -3.40 5.90 0.54
CA LEU A 113 -3.43 6.06 2.00
C LEU A 113 -4.30 7.26 2.38
N ASN A 114 -4.23 7.66 3.66
CA ASN A 114 -5.07 8.70 4.24
C ASN A 114 -5.04 10.01 3.43
N TRP A 115 -3.90 10.39 2.84
CA TRP A 115 -3.76 11.64 2.09
C TRP A 115 -3.38 11.41 0.63
N SER A 116 -2.46 10.51 0.36
CA SER A 116 -1.76 10.42 -0.92
C SER A 116 -1.97 9.09 -1.65
N THR A 117 -1.99 9.17 -2.99
CA THR A 117 -1.96 8.04 -3.93
C THR A 117 -0.50 7.80 -4.38
N PRO A 118 -0.05 6.54 -4.55
CA PRO A 118 1.35 6.19 -4.85
C PRO A 118 1.75 6.42 -6.32
N ARG A 119 1.40 7.58 -6.89
CA ARG A 119 1.58 7.92 -8.31
C ARG A 119 3.05 7.96 -8.77
N ASP A 120 3.94 8.26 -7.85
CA ASP A 120 5.40 8.23 -8.02
C ASP A 120 5.95 6.81 -8.20
N ALA A 121 5.18 5.77 -7.84
CA ALA A 121 5.51 4.36 -8.02
C ALA A 121 4.82 3.72 -9.24
N SER A 122 4.02 4.46 -10.01
CA SER A 122 3.24 3.93 -11.15
C SER A 122 4.10 3.23 -12.23
N TRP A 123 5.37 3.59 -12.35
CA TRP A 123 6.34 2.99 -13.27
C TRP A 123 6.63 1.50 -12.98
N LEU A 124 6.24 0.98 -11.81
CA LEU A 124 6.40 -0.43 -11.46
C LEU A 124 5.36 -1.34 -12.11
N LEU A 125 4.21 -0.80 -12.54
CA LEU A 125 3.17 -1.57 -13.18
C LEU A 125 3.23 -1.42 -14.71
N PRO A 126 2.91 -2.49 -15.47
CA PRO A 126 2.80 -2.40 -16.92
C PRO A 126 1.87 -1.26 -17.36
N GLY A 127 2.35 -0.43 -18.28
CA GLY A 127 1.58 0.72 -18.78
C GLY A 127 1.64 1.98 -17.91
N ASN A 128 2.55 2.05 -16.92
CA ASN A 128 2.71 3.22 -16.04
C ASN A 128 1.39 3.63 -15.36
N THR A 129 0.66 2.63 -14.86
CA THR A 129 -0.68 2.80 -14.30
C THR A 129 -0.66 2.70 -12.77
N LEU A 130 -1.76 3.15 -12.18
CA LEU A 130 -2.09 2.93 -10.78
C LEU A 130 -3.17 1.86 -10.58
N GLU A 131 -3.73 1.37 -11.68
CA GLU A 131 -4.71 0.28 -11.68
C GLU A 131 -4.03 -1.00 -11.20
N CYS A 132 -4.50 -1.52 -10.08
CA CYS A 132 -4.12 -2.81 -9.53
C CYS A 132 -5.25 -3.83 -9.69
N ARG A 133 -4.86 -5.06 -9.98
CA ARG A 133 -5.75 -6.23 -10.12
C ARG A 133 -5.40 -7.34 -9.14
N THR A 134 -4.22 -7.28 -8.50
CA THR A 134 -3.83 -8.23 -7.46
C THR A 134 -3.39 -7.52 -6.17
N PRO A 135 -3.47 -8.19 -5.01
CA PRO A 135 -2.88 -7.69 -3.77
C PRO A 135 -1.38 -7.41 -3.91
N GLY A 136 -0.65 -8.21 -4.69
CA GLY A 136 0.77 -8.02 -4.97
C GLY A 136 1.04 -6.64 -5.60
N GLU A 137 0.26 -6.24 -6.59
CA GLU A 137 0.39 -4.92 -7.25
C GLU A 137 0.07 -3.77 -6.30
N VAL A 138 -1.00 -3.89 -5.50
CA VAL A 138 -1.36 -2.88 -4.48
C VAL A 138 -0.21 -2.68 -3.49
N ILE A 139 0.33 -3.79 -2.98
CA ILE A 139 1.40 -3.77 -1.97
C ILE A 139 2.70 -3.24 -2.59
N LEU A 140 3.02 -3.65 -3.81
CA LEU A 140 4.20 -3.18 -4.54
C LEU A 140 4.18 -1.65 -4.70
N LEU A 141 3.07 -1.08 -5.15
CA LEU A 141 2.94 0.37 -5.31
C LEU A 141 3.08 1.12 -3.98
N LEU A 142 2.39 0.65 -2.94
CA LEU A 142 2.43 1.30 -1.62
C LEU A 142 3.82 1.23 -0.98
N LYS A 143 4.51 0.10 -1.11
CA LYS A 143 5.85 -0.11 -0.53
C LYS A 143 6.94 0.66 -1.25
N SER A 144 6.71 1.01 -2.52
CA SER A 144 7.72 1.66 -3.38
C SER A 144 7.48 3.15 -3.61
N SER A 145 6.50 3.74 -2.92
CA SER A 145 6.12 5.15 -3.08
C SER A 145 6.64 6.01 -1.94
N ASP A 146 7.36 7.08 -2.28
CA ASP A 146 7.78 8.13 -1.36
C ASP A 146 6.56 8.88 -0.80
N PHE A 147 5.50 9.04 -1.60
CA PHE A 147 4.25 9.64 -1.11
C PHE A 147 3.57 8.75 -0.06
N ALA A 148 3.54 7.44 -0.25
CA ALA A 148 3.00 6.53 0.74
C ALA A 148 3.86 6.51 2.02
N ALA A 149 5.19 6.46 1.88
CA ALA A 149 6.11 6.55 3.01
C ALA A 149 5.91 7.85 3.80
N HIS A 150 5.76 8.98 3.10
CA HIS A 150 5.49 10.27 3.70
C HIS A 150 4.18 10.29 4.50
N ASP A 151 3.09 9.75 3.95
CA ASP A 151 1.80 9.60 4.63
C ASP A 151 1.93 8.82 5.94
N LEU A 152 2.63 7.68 5.92
CA LEU A 152 2.86 6.83 7.09
C LEU A 152 3.70 7.53 8.15
N ILE A 153 4.70 8.31 7.74
CA ILE A 153 5.55 9.10 8.64
C ILE A 153 4.78 10.29 9.25
N GLN A 154 3.99 11.02 8.45
CA GLN A 154 3.21 12.15 8.93
C GLN A 154 2.14 11.75 9.96
N CYS A 155 1.52 10.58 9.77
CA CYS A 155 0.67 9.94 10.78
C CYS A 155 1.34 9.84 12.16
N LEU A 156 2.67 9.66 12.20
CA LEU A 156 3.43 9.37 13.42
C LEU A 156 4.18 10.59 14.01
N MET A 157 4.54 11.59 13.19
CA MET A 157 5.31 12.77 13.65
C MET A 157 4.51 13.80 14.44
N THR A 158 3.17 13.74 14.44
CA THR A 158 2.35 14.55 15.36
C THR A 158 2.32 13.91 16.76
N VAL A 159 3.02 14.53 17.72
CA VAL A 159 3.33 13.98 19.05
C VAL A 159 2.13 13.34 19.82
N SER A 160 2.45 12.26 20.55
CA SER A 160 1.62 11.22 21.20
C SER A 160 1.02 10.18 20.25
N ILE A 161 1.87 9.23 19.81
CA ILE A 161 1.55 8.05 18.97
C ILE A 161 0.19 7.42 19.32
N LYS A 162 -0.11 7.23 20.61
CA LYS A 162 -1.35 6.59 21.07
C LYS A 162 -2.62 7.42 20.83
N ARG A 163 -2.52 8.75 20.77
CA ARG A 163 -3.67 9.66 20.63
C ARG A 163 -4.02 9.92 19.17
N VAL A 164 -3.02 9.94 18.28
CA VAL A 164 -3.23 10.11 16.83
C VAL A 164 -3.68 8.83 16.16
N VAL A 165 -3.03 7.68 16.41
CA VAL A 165 -3.49 6.40 15.84
C VAL A 165 -4.92 6.08 16.26
N LYS A 166 -5.34 6.54 17.46
CA LYS A 166 -6.74 6.51 17.89
C LYS A 166 -7.66 7.48 17.16
N GLN A 167 -7.16 8.64 16.74
CA GLN A 167 -7.94 9.68 16.06
C GLN A 167 -7.99 9.50 14.55
N LEU A 168 -6.94 8.94 13.95
CA LEU A 168 -6.79 8.72 12.52
C LEU A 168 -5.89 7.49 12.28
N PRO A 169 -6.46 6.28 12.33
CA PRO A 169 -5.70 5.07 12.05
C PRO A 169 -5.21 5.07 10.59
N PRO A 170 -4.01 4.55 10.29
CA PRO A 170 -3.59 4.32 8.92
C PRO A 170 -4.62 3.43 8.21
N THR A 171 -5.22 3.97 7.16
CA THR A 171 -6.27 3.30 6.40
C THR A 171 -5.89 3.38 4.92
N MET A 172 -5.93 2.24 4.25
CA MET A 172 -5.88 2.21 2.80
C MET A 172 -7.31 2.36 2.27
N CYS A 173 -7.49 3.21 1.27
CA CYS A 173 -8.71 3.28 0.49
C CYS A 173 -8.41 2.75 -0.92
N CYS A 174 -9.19 1.78 -1.36
CA CYS A 174 -9.24 1.34 -2.74
C CYS A 174 -10.42 2.05 -3.41
N VAL A 175 -10.16 2.71 -4.53
CA VAL A 175 -11.16 3.38 -5.38
C VAL A 175 -11.15 2.82 -6.80
#